data_AF-A0A933B024-F1
#
_entry.id   AF-A0A933B024-F1
#
_cell.length_a   1.000
_cell.length_b   1.000
_cell.length_c   1.000
_cell.angle_alpha   90.00
_cell.angle_beta   90.00
_cell.angle_gamma   90.00
#
_symmetry.space_group_name_H-M   'P 1'
#
loop_
_entity.id
_entity.type
_entity.pdbx_description
1 polymer ?
#
loop_
_entity_poly.entity_id
_entity_poly.type
_entity_poly.pdbx_seq_one_letter_code
_entity_poly.pdbx_strand_id
1 'polypeptide(L)'
;MPQWAGSCWYYLRYLDPRNETRAWDPAKERHWMPVDLYVGGAEHAVLHLLYARFWHKVLYDLKLVSTPEPFRTLVNQGLILGEDGEKMSKSRGNVVNPDDVIDAHGADAFRCYEMFLGPLEAVKPWSTRSIEGIDRFLNRIWRLGEAVRSAECEVRSERLPELHRKLHETIRRVTEDIEALRLNTAIAAMMELVNVMGEAIDAEPRTAALDRTLNMEHRTSLRHAVETLVLLLSPFAPHLGEELWRRLGHADTLAYERWPAFDPVALEQAQAVMVVQVNGKVRARLTVRADISEAELRTAVLADAQVKKFLDGQPIKQFIVVPKRLVNIVV
;
A
#
# COMPACT_ATOMS: atom_id res chain seq x y z
N MET A 1 -13.59 -40.79 -8.67
CA MET A 1 -12.40 -40.31 -7.93
C MET A 1 -12.85 -39.54 -6.71
N PRO A 2 -12.17 -39.65 -5.55
CA PRO A 2 -12.48 -38.82 -4.39
C PRO A 2 -12.34 -37.32 -4.74
N GLN A 3 -13.12 -36.47 -4.07
CA GLN A 3 -13.26 -35.03 -4.37
C GLN A 3 -11.91 -34.27 -4.47
N TRP A 4 -10.87 -34.75 -3.79
CA TRP A 4 -9.54 -34.14 -3.70
C TRP A 4 -8.63 -34.42 -4.90
N ALA A 5 -8.95 -35.43 -5.73
CA ALA A 5 -8.06 -35.82 -6.83
C ALA A 5 -7.83 -34.69 -7.84
N GLY A 6 -8.79 -33.78 -8.01
CA GLY A 6 -8.62 -32.60 -8.87
C GLY A 6 -7.77 -31.50 -8.22
N SER A 7 -7.99 -31.21 -6.93
CA SER A 7 -7.28 -30.11 -6.25
C SER A 7 -5.80 -30.40 -6.02
N CYS A 8 -5.36 -31.65 -6.07
CA CYS A 8 -3.95 -31.98 -5.81
C CYS A 8 -2.98 -31.55 -6.93
N TRP A 9 -3.46 -31.25 -8.14
CA TRP A 9 -2.61 -30.94 -9.29
C TRP A 9 -3.18 -29.87 -10.24
N TYR A 10 -4.33 -29.25 -9.91
CA TYR A 10 -4.99 -28.24 -10.75
C TYR A 10 -4.07 -27.08 -11.19
N TYR A 11 -3.11 -26.67 -10.34
CA TYR A 11 -2.14 -25.63 -10.65
C TYR A 11 -1.26 -25.99 -11.87
N LEU A 12 -0.96 -27.27 -12.09
CA LEU A 12 -0.28 -27.74 -13.31
C LEU A 12 -1.21 -27.71 -14.52
N ARG A 13 -2.50 -28.01 -14.32
CA ARG A 13 -3.47 -28.00 -15.41
C ARG A 13 -3.77 -26.58 -15.91
N TYR A 14 -3.70 -25.57 -15.05
CA TYR A 14 -3.84 -24.17 -15.48
C TYR A 14 -2.79 -23.73 -16.48
N LEU A 15 -1.62 -24.38 -16.52
CA LEU A 15 -0.56 -24.06 -17.46
C LEU A 15 -0.95 -24.44 -18.90
N ASP A 16 -1.82 -25.44 -19.07
CA ASP A 16 -2.23 -25.95 -20.38
C ASP A 16 -3.65 -26.56 -20.39
N PRO A 17 -4.69 -25.78 -20.08
CA PRO A 17 -6.00 -26.31 -19.70
C PRO A 17 -6.79 -26.93 -20.86
N ARG A 18 -6.43 -26.59 -22.11
CA ARG A 18 -7.10 -27.07 -23.33
C ARG A 18 -6.36 -28.20 -24.05
N ASN A 19 -5.27 -28.72 -23.47
CA ASN A 19 -4.53 -29.81 -24.09
C ASN A 19 -5.29 -31.13 -23.96
N GLU A 20 -5.75 -31.68 -25.08
CA GLU A 20 -6.54 -32.91 -25.13
C GLU A 20 -5.67 -34.17 -25.22
N THR A 21 -4.37 -34.01 -25.50
CA THR A 21 -3.44 -35.13 -25.78
C THR A 21 -2.54 -35.47 -24.59
N ARG A 22 -2.29 -34.50 -23.70
CA ARG A 22 -1.40 -34.61 -22.55
C ARG A 22 -2.00 -33.89 -21.35
N ALA A 23 -1.52 -34.24 -20.16
CA ALA A 23 -1.87 -33.54 -18.93
C ALA A 23 -1.42 -32.07 -18.95
N TRP A 24 -0.20 -31.80 -19.46
CA TRP A 24 0.34 -30.47 -19.76
C TRP A 24 1.54 -30.57 -20.71
N ASP A 25 1.85 -29.47 -21.40
CA ASP A 25 3.10 -29.30 -22.15
C ASP A 25 4.31 -29.10 -21.20
N PRO A 26 5.40 -29.89 -21.31
CA PRO A 26 6.57 -29.76 -20.43
C PRO A 26 7.34 -28.44 -20.55
N ALA A 27 7.30 -27.76 -21.70
CA ALA A 27 7.92 -26.45 -21.85
C ALA A 27 7.11 -25.36 -21.13
N LYS A 28 5.76 -25.45 -21.16
CA LYS A 28 4.90 -24.57 -20.36
C LYS A 28 5.07 -24.81 -18.87
N GLU A 29 5.18 -26.07 -18.45
CA GLU A 29 5.47 -26.43 -17.06
C GLU A 29 6.79 -25.81 -16.58
N ARG A 30 7.89 -26.00 -17.32
CA ARG A 30 9.20 -25.43 -16.97
C ARG A 30 9.24 -23.90 -16.95
N HIS A 31 8.38 -23.25 -17.73
CA HIS A 31 8.32 -21.79 -17.78
C HIS A 31 7.61 -21.20 -16.56
N TRP A 32 6.50 -21.81 -16.13
CA TRP A 32 5.64 -21.25 -15.08
C TRP A 32 5.88 -21.84 -13.69
N MET A 33 6.53 -23.01 -13.58
CA MET A 33 6.78 -23.67 -12.31
C MET A 33 8.17 -23.35 -11.73
N PRO A 34 8.30 -23.28 -10.39
CA PRO A 34 7.24 -23.48 -9.39
C PRO A 34 6.36 -22.23 -9.26
N VAL A 35 5.16 -22.35 -8.68
CA VAL A 35 4.31 -21.19 -8.39
C VAL A 35 5.03 -20.31 -7.36
N ASP A 36 5.26 -19.03 -7.69
CA ASP A 36 6.03 -18.12 -6.83
C ASP A 36 5.33 -17.81 -5.51
N LEU A 37 4.02 -17.56 -5.55
CA LEU A 37 3.19 -17.22 -4.40
C LEU A 37 1.87 -17.99 -4.44
N TYR A 38 1.63 -18.81 -3.43
CA TYR A 38 0.37 -19.50 -3.19
C TYR A 38 -0.32 -18.88 -1.97
N VAL A 39 -1.53 -18.34 -2.17
CA VAL A 39 -2.34 -17.74 -1.09
C VAL A 39 -3.54 -18.64 -0.80
N GLY A 40 -3.72 -19.05 0.45
CA GLY A 40 -4.84 -19.89 0.85
C GLY A 40 -4.98 -20.02 2.36
N GLY A 41 -6.19 -20.22 2.86
CA GLY A 41 -6.45 -20.25 4.30
C GLY A 41 -5.72 -21.39 5.02
N ALA A 42 -5.39 -21.17 6.30
CA ALA A 42 -4.65 -22.13 7.13
C ALA A 42 -5.40 -23.46 7.32
N GLU A 43 -6.72 -23.48 7.12
CA GLU A 43 -7.56 -24.69 7.14
C GLU A 43 -7.13 -25.75 6.10
N HIS A 44 -6.37 -25.35 5.08
CA HIS A 44 -5.89 -26.25 4.03
C HIS A 44 -4.51 -26.86 4.31
N ALA A 45 -3.86 -26.53 5.44
CA ALA A 45 -2.50 -26.95 5.77
C ALA A 45 -2.31 -28.48 5.80
N VAL A 46 -3.23 -29.21 6.44
CA VAL A 46 -3.09 -30.66 6.69
C VAL A 46 -3.80 -31.55 5.65
N LEU A 47 -4.53 -30.95 4.71
CA LEU A 47 -5.25 -31.66 3.66
C LEU A 47 -4.69 -31.29 2.29
N HIS A 48 -5.29 -30.29 1.64
CA HIS A 48 -4.96 -29.90 0.29
C HIS A 48 -3.46 -29.63 0.09
N LEU A 49 -2.82 -28.85 0.97
CA LEU A 49 -1.40 -28.52 0.83
C LEU A 49 -0.49 -29.74 0.99
N LEU A 50 -0.82 -30.66 1.89
CA LEU A 50 -0.10 -31.93 2.03
C LEU A 50 -0.25 -32.79 0.77
N TYR A 51 -1.48 -32.96 0.28
CA TYR A 51 -1.74 -33.79 -0.90
C TYR A 51 -1.18 -33.18 -2.18
N ALA A 52 -1.24 -31.86 -2.35
CA ALA A 52 -0.64 -31.16 -3.49
C ALA A 52 0.87 -31.41 -3.55
N ARG A 53 1.56 -31.33 -2.41
CA ARG A 53 3.01 -31.64 -2.32
C ARG A 53 3.30 -33.12 -2.56
N PHE A 54 2.53 -34.01 -1.95
CA PHE A 54 2.69 -35.45 -2.14
C PHE A 54 2.58 -35.84 -3.62
N TRP A 55 1.51 -35.41 -4.29
CA TRP A 55 1.32 -35.69 -5.72
C TRP A 55 2.38 -35.01 -6.59
N HIS A 56 2.81 -33.80 -6.26
CA HIS A 56 3.91 -33.15 -6.98
C HIS A 56 5.20 -33.97 -6.91
N LYS A 57 5.53 -34.55 -5.75
CA LYS A 57 6.70 -35.43 -5.59
C LYS A 57 6.59 -36.71 -6.40
N VAL A 58 5.41 -37.34 -6.40
CA VAL A 58 5.16 -38.51 -7.27
C VAL A 58 5.40 -38.13 -8.75
N LEU A 59 4.87 -36.99 -9.20
CA LEU A 59 5.06 -36.51 -10.57
C LEU A 59 6.53 -36.16 -10.87
N TYR A 60 7.27 -35.65 -9.89
CA TYR A 60 8.70 -35.34 -10.01
C TYR A 60 9.54 -36.61 -10.14
N ASP A 61 9.23 -37.65 -9.35
CA ASP A 61 9.89 -38.95 -9.44
C ASP A 61 9.64 -39.61 -10.81
N LEU A 62 8.43 -39.45 -11.34
CA LEU A 62 8.05 -39.87 -12.70
C LEU A 62 8.58 -38.95 -13.81
N LYS A 63 9.33 -37.89 -13.49
CA LYS A 63 9.92 -36.92 -14.44
C LYS A 63 8.89 -36.16 -15.29
N LEU A 64 7.69 -35.94 -14.75
CA LEU A 64 6.59 -35.22 -15.40
C LEU A 64 6.56 -33.73 -15.06
N VAL A 65 7.19 -33.33 -13.95
CA VAL A 65 7.42 -31.94 -13.53
C VAL A 65 8.91 -31.70 -13.30
N SER A 66 9.33 -30.45 -13.43
CA SER A 66 10.74 -30.05 -13.39
C SER A 66 11.22 -29.66 -11.99
N THR A 67 10.30 -29.45 -11.04
CA THR A 67 10.59 -28.98 -9.68
C THR A 67 10.15 -29.99 -8.62
N PRO A 68 10.82 -30.06 -7.46
CA PRO A 68 10.52 -31.04 -6.41
C PRO A 68 9.40 -30.58 -5.45
N GLU A 69 8.97 -29.32 -5.53
CA GLU A 69 7.92 -28.71 -4.72
C GLU A 69 7.09 -27.74 -5.59
N PRO A 70 5.76 -27.68 -5.42
CA PRO A 70 4.88 -26.93 -6.30
C PRO A 70 4.84 -25.42 -6.03
N PHE A 71 5.12 -25.00 -4.79
CA PHE A 71 4.92 -23.62 -4.33
C PHE A 71 6.20 -23.12 -3.65
N ARG A 72 6.70 -21.95 -4.07
CA ARG A 72 7.89 -21.32 -3.51
C ARG A 72 7.58 -20.57 -2.21
N THR A 73 6.51 -19.78 -2.22
CA THR A 73 6.03 -19.02 -1.07
C THR A 73 4.58 -19.40 -0.78
N LEU A 74 4.27 -19.67 0.49
CA LEU A 74 2.91 -19.90 0.97
C LEU A 74 2.54 -18.78 1.94
N VAL A 75 1.38 -18.16 1.73
CA VAL A 75 0.83 -17.17 2.64
C VAL A 75 -0.59 -17.55 3.02
N ASN A 76 -0.87 -17.55 4.32
CA ASN A 76 -2.19 -17.88 4.83
C ASN A 76 -2.97 -16.61 5.16
N GLN A 77 -3.99 -16.29 4.37
CA GLN A 77 -4.90 -15.21 4.74
C GLN A 77 -5.68 -15.57 6.00
N GLY A 78 -5.89 -14.58 6.87
CA GLY A 78 -6.69 -14.74 8.06
C GLY A 78 -8.19 -14.75 7.75
N LEU A 79 -8.97 -15.35 8.65
CA LEU A 79 -10.42 -15.45 8.51
C LEU A 79 -11.09 -14.07 8.65
N ILE A 80 -12.09 -13.82 7.82
CA ILE A 80 -13.05 -12.74 8.02
C ILE A 80 -14.22 -13.28 8.85
N LEU A 81 -14.48 -12.67 9.98
CA LEU A 81 -15.59 -13.01 10.89
C LEU A 81 -16.83 -12.19 10.53
N GLY A 82 -18.01 -12.67 10.88
CA GLY A 82 -19.25 -11.89 10.80
C GLY A 82 -19.22 -10.67 11.72
N GLU A 83 -20.24 -9.81 11.60
CA GLU A 83 -20.39 -8.65 12.50
C GLU A 83 -20.57 -9.06 13.97
N ASP A 84 -21.01 -10.29 14.21
CA ASP A 84 -21.11 -10.91 15.53
C ASP A 84 -19.76 -11.40 16.11
N GLY A 85 -18.65 -11.20 15.37
CA GLY A 85 -17.31 -11.62 15.77
C GLY A 85 -17.08 -13.12 15.64
N GLU A 86 -17.93 -13.83 14.90
CA GLU A 86 -17.91 -15.28 14.81
C GLU A 86 -17.74 -15.74 13.37
N LYS A 87 -17.30 -16.99 13.16
CA LYS A 87 -17.10 -17.51 11.80
C LYS A 87 -18.43 -17.47 11.03
N MET A 88 -18.41 -16.86 9.84
CA MET A 88 -19.60 -16.78 8.99
C MET A 88 -20.09 -18.18 8.61
N SER A 89 -21.40 -18.43 8.75
CA SER A 89 -22.03 -19.68 8.33
C SER A 89 -23.53 -19.52 8.06
N LYS A 90 -24.05 -20.29 7.10
CA LYS A 90 -25.48 -20.24 6.73
C LYS A 90 -26.41 -20.55 7.91
N SER A 91 -26.04 -21.51 8.76
CA SER A 91 -26.82 -21.89 9.94
C SER A 91 -26.92 -20.79 11.00
N ARG A 92 -25.97 -19.86 11.04
CA ARG A 92 -25.96 -18.72 11.96
C ARG A 92 -26.65 -17.48 11.38
N GLY A 93 -26.92 -17.47 10.08
CA GLY A 93 -27.49 -16.29 9.40
C GLY A 93 -26.59 -15.05 9.41
N ASN A 94 -25.30 -15.20 9.74
CA ASN A 94 -24.33 -14.10 9.86
C ASN A 94 -23.41 -13.97 8.62
N VAL A 95 -23.82 -14.56 7.48
CA VAL A 95 -23.06 -14.48 6.23
C VAL A 95 -23.29 -13.12 5.60
N VAL A 96 -22.21 -12.42 5.28
CA VAL A 96 -22.26 -11.22 4.43
C VAL A 96 -22.16 -11.67 2.98
N ASN A 97 -23.15 -11.32 2.18
CA ASN A 97 -23.14 -11.62 0.76
C ASN A 97 -22.30 -10.56 0.02
N PRO A 98 -21.22 -10.94 -0.69
CA PRO A 98 -20.42 -9.99 -1.46
C PRO A 98 -21.23 -9.20 -2.49
N ASP A 99 -22.22 -9.83 -3.13
CA ASP A 99 -23.03 -9.16 -4.17
C ASP A 99 -23.81 -7.97 -3.60
N ASP A 100 -24.40 -8.12 -2.40
CA ASP A 100 -25.14 -7.03 -1.75
C ASP A 100 -24.23 -5.83 -1.44
N VAL A 101 -22.97 -6.10 -1.05
CA VAL A 101 -21.96 -5.06 -0.77
C VAL A 101 -21.49 -4.40 -2.07
N ILE A 102 -21.28 -5.18 -3.12
CA ILE A 102 -20.87 -4.69 -4.44
C ILE A 102 -21.98 -3.84 -5.07
N ASP A 103 -23.24 -4.23 -4.96
CA ASP A 103 -24.37 -3.45 -5.49
C ASP A 103 -24.52 -2.10 -4.76
N ALA A 104 -24.22 -2.06 -3.46
CA ALA A 104 -24.34 -0.85 -2.65
C ALA A 104 -23.14 0.11 -2.77
N HIS A 105 -21.91 -0.43 -2.86
CA HIS A 105 -20.67 0.35 -2.74
C HIS A 105 -19.75 0.26 -3.98
N GLY A 106 -19.99 -0.72 -4.86
CA GLY A 106 -19.14 -1.02 -6.01
C GLY A 106 -18.00 -2.00 -5.68
N ALA A 107 -17.52 -2.70 -6.71
CA ALA A 107 -16.48 -3.72 -6.57
C ALA A 107 -15.15 -3.19 -6.04
N ASP A 108 -14.78 -1.96 -6.39
CA ASP A 108 -13.54 -1.32 -5.94
C ASP A 108 -13.56 -0.98 -4.45
N ALA A 109 -14.70 -0.51 -3.95
CA ALA A 109 -14.87 -0.24 -2.53
C ALA A 109 -14.78 -1.54 -1.72
N PHE A 110 -15.46 -2.59 -2.19
CA PHE A 110 -15.41 -3.91 -1.57
C PHE A 110 -13.98 -4.47 -1.52
N ARG A 111 -13.27 -4.50 -2.64
CA ARG A 111 -11.87 -4.98 -2.73
C ARG A 111 -10.92 -4.17 -1.85
N CYS A 112 -10.97 -2.84 -1.95
CA CYS A 112 -10.13 -1.97 -1.13
C CYS A 112 -10.38 -2.18 0.36
N TYR A 113 -11.65 -2.36 0.75
CA TYR A 113 -12.02 -2.59 2.13
C TYR A 113 -11.44 -3.89 2.68
N GLU A 114 -11.60 -5.01 1.97
CA GLU A 114 -11.02 -6.29 2.39
C GLU A 114 -9.51 -6.21 2.60
N MET A 115 -8.81 -5.51 1.70
CA MET A 115 -7.36 -5.31 1.78
C MET A 115 -6.93 -4.29 2.84
N PHE A 116 -7.84 -3.40 3.27
CA PHE A 116 -7.56 -2.35 4.26
C PHE A 116 -7.88 -2.75 5.70
N LEU A 117 -8.75 -3.75 5.91
CA LEU A 117 -9.20 -4.20 7.24
C LEU A 117 -8.07 -4.51 8.22
N GLY A 118 -6.89 -4.88 7.74
CA GLY A 118 -5.71 -5.15 8.55
C GLY A 118 -4.71 -6.02 7.81
N PRO A 119 -3.67 -6.53 8.51
CA PRO A 119 -2.71 -7.45 7.92
C PRO A 119 -3.41 -8.66 7.27
N LEU A 120 -2.90 -9.12 6.12
CA LEU A 120 -3.51 -10.19 5.33
C LEU A 120 -3.75 -11.45 6.17
N GLU A 121 -2.78 -11.83 7.00
CA GLU A 121 -2.77 -13.04 7.84
C GLU A 121 -3.64 -12.95 9.10
N ALA A 122 -4.03 -11.74 9.52
CA ALA A 122 -4.79 -11.56 10.76
C ALA A 122 -6.25 -11.95 10.60
N VAL A 123 -6.85 -12.48 11.67
CA VAL A 123 -8.31 -12.66 11.75
C VAL A 123 -8.96 -11.29 11.95
N LYS A 124 -9.99 -10.97 11.16
CA LYS A 124 -10.57 -9.62 11.07
C LYS A 124 -12.10 -9.68 11.16
N PRO A 125 -12.75 -8.91 12.04
CA PRO A 125 -14.21 -8.81 12.06
C PRO A 125 -14.69 -7.98 10.88
N TRP A 126 -15.72 -8.46 10.17
CA TRP A 126 -16.42 -7.66 9.19
C TRP A 126 -17.18 -6.51 9.87
N SER A 127 -17.22 -5.37 9.22
CA SER A 127 -18.03 -4.21 9.64
C SER A 127 -18.56 -3.49 8.41
N THR A 128 -19.86 -3.58 8.15
CA THR A 128 -20.44 -2.90 6.97
C THR A 128 -20.27 -1.39 7.06
N ARG A 129 -20.37 -0.80 8.26
CA ARG A 129 -20.19 0.65 8.47
C ARG A 129 -18.78 1.16 8.12
N SER A 130 -17.75 0.31 8.23
CA SER A 130 -16.37 0.75 7.99
C SER A 130 -16.05 0.91 6.50
N ILE A 131 -16.86 0.33 5.61
CA ILE A 131 -16.71 0.49 4.16
C ILE A 131 -16.90 1.95 3.71
N GLU A 132 -17.72 2.73 4.43
CA GLU A 132 -17.98 4.14 4.14
C GLU A 132 -16.69 4.99 4.18
N GLY A 133 -15.67 4.55 4.93
CA GLY A 133 -14.35 5.16 4.93
C GLY A 133 -13.64 5.00 3.58
N ILE A 134 -13.76 3.83 2.97
CA ILE A 134 -13.22 3.52 1.65
C ILE A 134 -14.00 4.26 0.57
N ASP A 135 -15.33 4.30 0.65
CA ASP A 135 -16.14 5.08 -0.32
C ASP A 135 -15.72 6.55 -0.34
N ARG A 136 -15.56 7.16 0.84
CA ARG A 136 -15.10 8.55 0.94
C ARG A 136 -13.69 8.72 0.38
N PHE A 137 -12.80 7.77 0.62
CA PHE A 137 -11.45 7.78 0.05
C PHE A 137 -11.47 7.71 -1.48
N LEU A 138 -12.17 6.74 -2.07
CA LEU A 138 -12.29 6.59 -3.52
C LEU A 138 -12.96 7.80 -4.17
N ASN A 139 -14.02 8.35 -3.56
CA ASN A 139 -14.66 9.58 -4.01
C ASN A 139 -13.73 10.81 -3.96
N ARG A 140 -12.79 10.88 -3.01
CA ARG A 140 -11.78 11.94 -2.98
C ARG A 140 -10.81 11.81 -4.15
N ILE A 141 -10.36 10.59 -4.47
CA ILE A 141 -9.51 10.34 -5.64
C ILE A 141 -10.24 10.75 -6.93
N TRP A 142 -11.52 10.40 -7.06
CA TRP A 142 -12.35 10.83 -8.18
C TRP A 142 -12.35 12.36 -8.34
N ARG A 143 -12.61 13.09 -7.26
CA ARG A 143 -12.63 14.56 -7.26
C ARG A 143 -11.26 15.15 -7.62
N LEU A 144 -10.16 14.55 -7.14
CA LEU A 144 -8.80 14.96 -7.50
C LEU A 144 -8.56 14.79 -9.00
N GLY A 145 -8.96 13.64 -9.57
CA GLY A 145 -8.88 13.37 -11.01
C GLY A 145 -9.65 14.39 -11.85
N GLU A 146 -10.89 14.70 -11.47
CA GLU A 146 -11.69 15.71 -12.17
C GLU A 146 -11.10 17.13 -12.03
N ALA A 147 -10.51 17.47 -10.88
CA ALA A 147 -9.92 18.79 -10.65
C ALA A 147 -8.69 19.06 -11.55
N VAL A 148 -7.91 18.02 -11.86
CA VAL A 148 -6.71 18.13 -12.70
C VAL A 148 -6.94 17.78 -14.17
N ARG A 149 -8.17 17.42 -14.56
CA ARG A 149 -8.49 16.91 -15.90
C ARG A 149 -8.01 17.80 -17.05
N SER A 150 -8.12 19.12 -16.90
CA SER A 150 -7.71 20.08 -17.94
C SER A 150 -6.29 20.60 -17.80
N ALA A 151 -5.55 20.18 -16.77
CA ALA A 151 -4.15 20.55 -16.62
C ALA A 151 -3.30 19.74 -17.62
N GLU A 152 -2.21 20.28 -18.13
CA GLU A 152 -1.24 19.50 -18.92
C GLU A 152 -0.32 18.71 -18.00
N CYS A 153 0.09 17.50 -18.42
CA CYS A 153 1.10 16.71 -17.72
C CYS A 153 2.46 16.92 -18.40
N GLU A 154 3.11 18.06 -18.16
CA GLU A 154 4.53 18.20 -18.48
C GLU A 154 5.40 17.67 -17.32
N VAL A 155 6.48 16.98 -17.69
CA VAL A 155 7.28 16.14 -16.79
C VAL A 155 7.89 16.95 -15.64
N ARG A 156 7.74 16.41 -14.42
CA ARG A 156 8.50 16.74 -13.19
C ARG A 156 8.57 18.24 -12.87
N SER A 157 7.49 18.78 -12.32
CA SER A 157 7.64 19.97 -11.49
C SER A 157 8.01 19.55 -10.05
N GLU A 158 9.30 19.62 -9.76
CA GLU A 158 9.87 19.56 -8.40
C GLU A 158 9.47 20.78 -7.54
N ARG A 159 8.66 21.70 -8.09
CA ARG A 159 8.33 23.00 -7.51
C ARG A 159 7.27 22.95 -6.40
N LEU A 160 6.68 21.77 -6.16
CA LEU A 160 6.00 21.43 -4.90
C LEU A 160 6.84 20.39 -4.16
N PRO A 161 7.90 20.79 -3.42
CA PRO A 161 8.85 19.84 -2.83
C PRO A 161 8.19 18.86 -1.86
N GLU A 162 7.19 19.32 -1.10
CA GLU A 162 6.46 18.47 -0.17
C GLU A 162 5.63 17.41 -0.88
N LEU A 163 4.84 17.79 -1.90
CA LEU A 163 4.06 16.85 -2.71
C LEU A 163 4.97 15.88 -3.46
N HIS A 164 6.03 16.39 -4.10
CA HIS A 164 7.00 15.59 -4.84
C HIS A 164 7.66 14.53 -3.95
N ARG A 165 8.14 14.93 -2.77
CA ARG A 165 8.70 14.02 -1.76
C ARG A 165 7.66 12.99 -1.31
N LYS A 166 6.44 13.44 -0.95
CA LYS A 166 5.40 12.53 -0.46
C LYS A 166 4.99 11.52 -1.54
N LEU A 167 4.97 11.94 -2.81
CA LEU A 167 4.70 11.06 -3.94
C LEU A 167 5.74 9.93 -4.02
N HIS A 168 7.04 10.27 -4.01
CA HIS A 168 8.10 9.27 -4.06
C HIS A 168 8.17 8.39 -2.81
N GLU A 169 7.89 8.94 -1.63
CA GLU A 169 7.75 8.16 -0.39
C GLU A 169 6.61 7.14 -0.53
N THR A 170 5.49 7.55 -1.12
CA THR A 170 4.31 6.71 -1.33
C THR A 170 4.58 5.64 -2.38
N ILE A 171 5.23 5.96 -3.51
CA ILE A 171 5.62 4.97 -4.52
C ILE A 171 6.47 3.87 -3.87
N ARG A 172 7.52 4.25 -3.12
CA ARG A 172 8.39 3.29 -2.43
C ARG A 172 7.60 2.42 -1.47
N ARG A 173 6.83 3.05 -0.56
CA ARG A 173 6.08 2.35 0.48
C ARG A 173 5.04 1.40 -0.09
N VAL A 174 4.26 1.82 -1.09
CA VAL A 174 3.24 0.98 -1.74
C VAL A 174 3.91 -0.19 -2.47
N THR A 175 5.03 0.03 -3.16
CA THR A 175 5.76 -1.04 -3.85
C THR A 175 6.25 -2.10 -2.85
N GLU A 176 6.97 -1.67 -1.81
CA GLU A 176 7.50 -2.56 -0.77
C GLU A 176 6.39 -3.27 0.02
N ASP A 177 5.27 -2.60 0.25
CA ASP A 177 4.13 -3.17 0.97
C ASP A 177 3.35 -4.18 0.11
N ILE A 178 3.22 -3.98 -1.21
CA ILE A 178 2.62 -4.98 -2.10
C ILE A 178 3.50 -6.23 -2.17
N GLU A 179 4.82 -6.08 -2.36
CA GLU A 179 5.76 -7.20 -2.39
C GLU A 179 5.76 -8.00 -1.09
N ALA A 180 5.57 -7.32 0.04
CA ALA A 180 5.48 -7.94 1.36
C ALA A 180 4.05 -8.28 1.81
N LEU A 181 3.05 -8.13 0.94
CA LEU A 181 1.62 -8.35 1.22
C LEU A 181 1.06 -7.56 2.43
N ARG A 182 1.65 -6.41 2.75
CA ARG A 182 1.15 -5.42 3.73
C ARG A 182 0.15 -4.46 3.08
N LEU A 183 -0.89 -5.03 2.51
CA LEU A 183 -1.84 -4.33 1.63
C LEU A 183 -2.59 -3.18 2.34
N ASN A 184 -2.88 -3.34 3.63
CA ASN A 184 -3.53 -2.32 4.43
C ASN A 184 -2.67 -1.06 4.61
N THR A 185 -1.36 -1.22 4.79
CA THR A 185 -0.44 -0.08 4.94
C THR A 185 -0.11 0.59 3.61
N ALA A 186 -0.19 -0.15 2.49
CA ALA A 186 -0.14 0.43 1.14
C ALA A 186 -1.33 1.38 0.91
N ILE A 187 -2.56 0.94 1.23
CA ILE A 187 -3.76 1.80 1.12
C ILE A 187 -3.65 3.01 2.06
N ALA A 188 -3.18 2.82 3.29
CA ALA A 188 -2.96 3.94 4.22
C ALA A 188 -1.96 4.97 3.66
N ALA A 189 -0.87 4.52 3.02
CA ALA A 189 0.10 5.42 2.39
C ALA A 189 -0.55 6.26 1.26
N MET A 190 -1.41 5.65 0.45
CA MET A 190 -2.17 6.37 -0.57
C MET A 190 -3.18 7.36 0.02
N MET A 191 -3.84 7.02 1.13
CA MET A 191 -4.70 7.96 1.87
C MET A 191 -3.93 9.18 2.38
N GLU A 192 -2.71 8.99 2.90
CA GLU A 192 -1.82 10.08 3.31
C GLU A 192 -1.45 10.99 2.12
N LEU A 193 -1.14 10.41 0.95
CA LEU A 193 -0.85 11.16 -0.27
C LEU A 193 -2.07 11.98 -0.74
N VAL A 194 -3.28 11.40 -0.71
CA VAL A 194 -4.54 12.09 -1.03
C VAL A 194 -4.81 13.27 -0.09
N ASN A 195 -4.40 13.20 1.18
CA ASN A 195 -4.48 14.34 2.10
C ASN A 195 -3.55 15.47 1.68
N VAL A 196 -2.28 15.17 1.38
CA VAL A 196 -1.30 16.16 0.91
C VAL A 196 -1.73 16.82 -0.41
N MET A 197 -2.33 16.04 -1.33
CA MET A 197 -2.90 16.59 -2.56
C MET A 197 -4.08 17.55 -2.28
N GLY A 198 -4.95 17.20 -1.33
CA GLY A 198 -6.07 18.06 -0.93
C GLY A 198 -5.58 19.38 -0.33
N GLU A 199 -4.57 19.33 0.55
CA GLU A 199 -3.94 20.52 1.13
C GLU A 199 -3.28 21.39 0.06
N ALA A 200 -2.63 20.79 -0.94
CA ALA A 200 -2.04 21.51 -2.07
C ALA A 200 -3.09 22.24 -2.93
N ILE A 201 -4.29 21.67 -3.09
CA ILE A 201 -5.42 22.34 -3.77
C ILE A 201 -5.95 23.49 -2.92
N ASP A 202 -6.16 23.28 -1.62
CA ASP A 202 -6.75 24.29 -0.74
C ASP A 202 -5.80 25.48 -0.49
N ALA A 203 -4.48 25.25 -0.53
CA ALA A 203 -3.46 26.28 -0.44
C ALA A 203 -3.36 27.16 -1.69
N GLU A 204 -4.01 26.79 -2.80
CA GLU A 204 -4.03 27.59 -4.02
C GLU A 204 -4.80 28.91 -3.78
N PRO A 205 -4.16 30.09 -3.94
CA PRO A 205 -4.83 31.36 -3.70
C PRO A 205 -5.96 31.56 -4.72
N ARG A 206 -7.22 31.41 -4.26
CA ARG A 206 -8.45 31.57 -5.08
C ARG A 206 -8.59 32.94 -5.77
N THR A 207 -7.75 33.91 -5.44
CA THR A 207 -7.82 35.31 -5.89
C THR A 207 -6.60 35.79 -6.67
N ALA A 208 -5.57 34.98 -6.89
CA ALA A 208 -4.33 35.48 -7.48
C ALA A 208 -4.32 35.42 -9.01
N ALA A 209 -4.60 36.57 -9.64
CA ALA A 209 -4.03 36.97 -10.93
C ALA A 209 -2.48 37.15 -10.87
N LEU A 210 -1.86 36.82 -9.73
CA LEU A 210 -0.42 36.86 -9.48
C LEU A 210 0.20 35.59 -10.07
N ASP A 211 0.58 35.70 -11.34
CA ASP A 211 1.33 34.73 -12.16
C ASP A 211 0.55 33.47 -12.62
N ARG A 212 0.01 33.56 -13.84
CA ARG A 212 -0.64 32.43 -14.55
C ARG A 212 0.30 31.21 -14.69
N THR A 213 1.61 31.43 -14.68
CA THR A 213 2.62 30.37 -14.81
C THR A 213 2.68 29.49 -13.56
N LEU A 214 2.69 30.10 -12.37
CA LEU A 214 2.67 29.39 -11.09
C LEU A 214 1.40 28.55 -10.90
N ASN A 215 0.24 29.06 -11.35
CA ASN A 215 -1.01 28.30 -11.36
C ASN A 215 -0.90 27.07 -12.27
N MET A 216 -0.38 27.23 -13.49
CA MET A 216 -0.22 26.13 -14.43
C MET A 216 0.72 25.05 -13.89
N GLU A 217 1.89 25.43 -13.38
CA GLU A 217 2.89 24.49 -12.87
C GLU A 217 2.41 23.72 -11.63
N HIS A 218 1.67 24.35 -10.73
CA HIS A 218 1.02 23.66 -9.60
C HIS A 218 0.04 22.61 -10.10
N ARG A 219 -0.81 22.97 -11.07
CA ARG A 219 -1.78 22.05 -11.65
C ARG A 219 -1.14 20.89 -12.40
N THR A 220 -0.02 21.13 -13.10
CA THR A 220 0.79 20.08 -13.73
C THR A 220 1.44 19.14 -12.71
N SER A 221 2.04 19.69 -11.65
CA SER A 221 2.62 18.89 -10.56
C SER A 221 1.58 17.97 -9.91
N LEU A 222 0.40 18.54 -9.64
CA LEU A 222 -0.72 17.83 -9.06
C LEU A 222 -1.27 16.77 -10.02
N ARG A 223 -1.40 17.09 -11.32
CA ARG A 223 -1.82 16.13 -12.34
C ARG A 223 -0.90 14.92 -12.38
N HIS A 224 0.41 15.13 -12.43
CA HIS A 224 1.39 14.04 -12.41
C HIS A 224 1.26 13.17 -11.14
N ALA A 225 1.07 13.81 -9.99
CA ALA A 225 0.87 13.08 -8.74
C ALA A 225 -0.44 12.26 -8.74
N VAL A 226 -1.53 12.80 -9.31
CA VAL A 226 -2.81 12.09 -9.45
C VAL A 226 -2.69 10.91 -10.42
N GLU A 227 -2.06 11.08 -11.58
CA GLU A 227 -1.81 10.00 -12.54
C GLU A 227 -0.99 8.87 -11.89
N THR A 228 0.05 9.22 -11.13
CA THR A 228 0.84 8.25 -10.36
C THR A 228 0.00 7.54 -9.29
N LEU A 229 -0.83 8.28 -8.56
CA LEU A 229 -1.75 7.68 -7.57
C LEU A 229 -2.73 6.71 -8.23
N VAL A 230 -3.25 7.02 -9.42
CA VAL A 230 -4.12 6.12 -10.19
C VAL A 230 -3.41 4.81 -10.52
N LEU A 231 -2.14 4.86 -10.95
CA LEU A 231 -1.33 3.66 -11.19
C LEU A 231 -1.14 2.84 -9.89
N LEU A 232 -0.79 3.49 -8.78
CA LEU A 232 -0.61 2.83 -7.48
C LEU A 232 -1.91 2.21 -6.94
N LEU A 233 -3.05 2.83 -7.22
CA LEU A 233 -4.38 2.37 -6.78
C LEU A 233 -4.86 1.17 -7.60
N SER A 234 -4.42 1.05 -8.86
CA SER A 234 -4.95 0.07 -9.81
C SER A 234 -5.01 -1.39 -9.36
N PRO A 235 -4.07 -1.93 -8.55
CA PRO A 235 -4.19 -3.32 -8.06
C PRO A 235 -5.38 -3.49 -7.09
N PHE A 236 -5.78 -2.41 -6.42
CA PHE A 236 -6.83 -2.39 -5.40
C PHE A 236 -8.19 -2.01 -5.99
N ALA A 237 -8.27 -0.89 -6.71
CA ALA A 237 -9.47 -0.34 -7.33
C ALA A 237 -9.28 -0.13 -8.85
N PRO A 238 -9.24 -1.21 -9.65
CA PRO A 238 -8.94 -1.14 -11.07
C PRO A 238 -10.00 -0.40 -11.90
N HIS A 239 -11.28 -0.44 -11.52
CA HIS A 239 -12.35 0.16 -12.33
C HIS A 239 -12.31 1.69 -12.26
N LEU A 240 -12.16 2.24 -11.05
CA LEU A 240 -11.93 3.66 -10.80
C LEU A 240 -10.62 4.10 -11.46
N GLY A 241 -9.58 3.28 -11.36
CA GLY A 241 -8.31 3.53 -12.03
C GLY A 241 -8.50 3.73 -13.54
N GLU A 242 -9.18 2.80 -14.22
CA GLU A 242 -9.41 2.85 -15.68
C GLU A 242 -10.25 4.05 -16.10
N GLU A 243 -11.34 4.32 -15.39
CA GLU A 243 -12.20 5.45 -15.70
C GLU A 243 -11.45 6.78 -15.54
N LEU A 244 -10.66 6.94 -14.48
CA LEU A 244 -9.84 8.14 -14.27
C LEU A 244 -8.72 8.24 -15.31
N TRP A 245 -8.03 7.14 -15.63
CA TRP A 245 -6.97 7.13 -16.64
C TRP A 245 -7.48 7.64 -17.99
N ARG A 246 -8.63 7.13 -18.46
CA ARG A 246 -9.25 7.64 -19.68
C ARG A 246 -9.69 9.09 -19.57
N ARG A 247 -10.27 9.51 -18.45
CA ARG A 247 -10.71 10.90 -18.24
C ARG A 247 -9.56 11.88 -18.25
N LEU A 248 -8.39 11.47 -17.79
CA LEU A 248 -7.15 12.24 -17.84
C LEU A 248 -6.55 12.31 -19.26
N GLY A 249 -7.19 11.65 -20.24
CA GLY A 249 -6.85 11.77 -21.66
C GLY A 249 -5.98 10.64 -22.21
N HIS A 250 -5.73 9.60 -21.42
CA HIS A 250 -5.00 8.41 -21.87
C HIS A 250 -5.90 7.51 -22.71
N ALA A 251 -5.43 7.07 -23.88
CA ALA A 251 -6.22 6.27 -24.80
C ALA A 251 -6.19 4.77 -24.50
N ASP A 252 -5.05 4.29 -24.00
CA ASP A 252 -4.80 2.88 -23.72
C ASP A 252 -5.16 2.51 -22.28
N THR A 253 -5.37 1.22 -22.03
CA THR A 253 -5.62 0.68 -20.69
C THR A 253 -4.40 0.86 -19.80
N LEU A 254 -4.63 1.29 -18.55
CA LEU A 254 -3.54 1.43 -17.58
C LEU A 254 -2.94 0.08 -17.16
N ALA A 255 -3.61 -1.04 -17.45
CA ALA A 255 -3.13 -2.38 -17.09
C ALA A 255 -1.78 -2.74 -17.74
N TYR A 256 -1.41 -2.06 -18.83
CA TYR A 256 -0.12 -2.25 -19.51
C TYR A 256 0.88 -1.11 -19.25
N GLU A 257 0.51 -0.12 -18.44
CA GLU A 257 1.42 0.95 -18.05
C GLU A 257 2.50 0.43 -17.11
N ARG A 258 3.64 1.13 -17.14
CA ARG A 258 4.75 0.78 -16.26
C ARG A 258 4.41 1.14 -14.82
N TRP A 259 4.74 0.24 -13.89
CA TRP A 259 4.68 0.55 -12.47
C TRP A 259 5.60 1.75 -12.15
N PRO A 260 5.13 2.76 -11.39
CA PRO A 260 5.92 3.96 -11.10
C PRO A 260 7.16 3.62 -10.27
N ALA A 261 8.28 4.26 -10.60
CA ALA A 261 9.53 4.15 -9.85
C ALA A 261 9.73 5.37 -8.95
N PHE A 262 10.25 5.16 -7.74
CA PHE A 262 10.59 6.26 -6.85
C PHE A 262 11.99 6.82 -7.15
N ASP A 263 12.19 8.12 -6.89
CA ASP A 263 13.48 8.78 -6.97
C ASP A 263 14.12 8.83 -5.57
N PRO A 264 15.26 8.16 -5.32
CA PRO A 264 15.92 8.20 -4.02
C PRO A 264 16.32 9.61 -3.57
N VAL A 265 16.65 10.51 -4.51
CA VAL A 265 17.06 11.89 -4.20
C VAL A 265 15.87 12.69 -3.68
N ALA A 266 14.67 12.45 -4.22
CA ALA A 266 13.44 13.08 -3.75
C ALA A 266 13.07 12.72 -2.31
N LEU A 267 13.65 11.65 -1.74
CA LEU A 267 13.44 11.24 -0.35
C LEU A 267 14.40 11.93 0.63
N GLU A 268 15.43 12.60 0.14
CA GLU A 268 16.37 13.33 0.98
C GLU A 268 15.68 14.53 1.61
N GLN A 269 15.75 14.62 2.94
CA GLN A 269 15.22 15.76 3.67
C GLN A 269 16.31 16.81 3.85
N ALA A 270 16.04 18.07 3.52
CA ALA A 270 16.89 19.18 3.96
C ALA A 270 16.72 19.46 5.47
N GLN A 271 15.54 19.14 6.03
CA GLN A 271 15.18 19.37 7.43
C GLN A 271 14.44 18.17 8.02
N ALA A 272 14.77 17.81 9.27
CA ALA A 272 14.14 16.74 10.02
C ALA A 272 13.44 17.29 11.28
N VAL A 273 12.28 16.73 11.63
CA VAL A 273 11.59 17.06 12.89
C VAL A 273 12.09 16.12 13.99
N MET A 274 12.80 16.67 14.96
CA MET A 274 13.32 15.96 16.12
C MET A 274 12.32 16.06 17.28
N VAL A 275 11.81 14.91 17.74
CA VAL A 275 11.00 14.84 18.96
C VAL A 275 11.93 14.93 20.16
N VAL A 276 11.73 15.92 21.03
CA VAL A 276 12.52 16.06 22.26
C VAL A 276 11.77 15.52 23.46
N GLN A 277 12.43 14.63 24.17
CA GLN A 277 11.98 14.03 25.41
C GLN A 277 12.87 14.45 26.58
N VAL A 278 12.25 14.56 27.76
CA VAL A 278 12.97 14.68 29.04
C VAL A 278 12.47 13.57 29.93
N ASN A 279 13.37 12.70 30.40
CA ASN A 279 13.06 11.47 31.14
C ASN A 279 11.97 10.63 30.44
N GLY A 280 12.09 10.48 29.12
CA GLY A 280 11.19 9.67 28.27
C GLY A 280 9.83 10.29 27.93
N LYS A 281 9.50 11.49 28.44
CA LYS A 281 8.24 12.19 28.13
C LYS A 281 8.46 13.28 27.08
N VAL A 282 7.62 13.32 26.04
CA VAL A 282 7.70 14.32 24.95
C VAL A 282 7.43 15.72 25.48
N ARG A 283 8.33 16.66 25.19
CA ARG A 283 8.27 18.07 25.63
C ARG A 283 8.24 19.07 24.49
N ALA A 284 8.92 18.78 23.38
CA ALA A 284 8.97 19.67 22.22
C ALA A 284 9.15 18.88 20.92
N ARG A 285 8.95 19.55 19.80
CA ARG A 285 9.33 19.10 18.46
C ARG A 285 10.10 20.23 17.79
N LEU A 286 11.32 19.97 17.38
CA LEU A 286 12.22 20.94 16.76
C LEU A 286 12.48 20.56 15.31
N THR A 287 12.26 21.50 14.38
CA THR A 287 12.67 21.33 12.99
C THR A 287 14.13 21.77 12.87
N VAL A 288 15.01 20.86 12.48
CA VAL A 288 16.46 21.10 12.34
C VAL A 288 16.91 20.67 10.95
N ARG A 289 18.08 21.12 10.50
CA ARG A 289 18.67 20.60 9.26
C ARG A 289 18.92 19.09 9.39
N ALA A 290 18.70 18.34 8.32
CA ALA A 290 18.87 16.88 8.36
C ALA A 290 20.33 16.44 8.49
N ASP A 291 21.27 17.32 8.16
CA ASP A 291 22.73 17.16 8.29
C ASP A 291 23.30 17.87 9.53
N ILE A 292 22.45 18.34 10.45
CA ILE A 292 22.88 19.03 11.66
C ILE A 292 23.84 18.15 12.47
N SER A 293 24.95 18.72 12.93
CA SER A 293 25.89 18.00 13.80
C SER A 293 25.27 17.76 15.18
N GLU A 294 25.73 16.73 15.89
CA GLU A 294 25.24 16.44 17.24
C GLU A 294 25.45 17.62 18.21
N ALA A 295 26.56 18.36 18.04
CA ALA A 295 26.88 19.53 18.86
C ALA A 295 25.90 20.70 18.61
N GLU A 296 25.59 20.99 17.36
CA GLU A 296 24.62 22.02 16.99
C GLU A 296 23.20 21.62 17.41
N LEU A 297 22.84 20.35 17.23
CA LEU A 297 21.55 19.81 17.67
C LEU A 297 21.40 19.94 19.19
N ARG A 298 22.43 19.58 19.95
CA ARG A 298 22.44 19.73 21.41
C ARG A 298 22.25 21.19 21.82
N THR A 299 22.91 22.11 21.13
CA THR A 299 22.78 23.55 21.38
C THR A 299 21.35 24.02 21.10
N ALA A 300 20.76 23.64 19.96
CA ALA A 300 19.40 24.01 19.58
C ALA A 300 18.35 23.45 20.57
N VAL A 301 18.48 22.18 20.95
CA VAL A 301 17.58 21.50 21.89
C VAL A 301 17.63 22.14 23.27
N LEU A 302 18.83 22.46 23.78
CA LEU A 302 18.99 23.08 25.10
C LEU A 302 18.61 24.57 25.10
N ALA A 303 18.57 25.22 23.93
CA ALA A 303 18.11 26.59 23.79
C ALA A 303 16.57 26.72 23.84
N ASP A 304 15.85 25.65 23.50
CA ASP A 304 14.38 25.63 23.39
C ASP A 304 13.68 25.98 24.71
N ALA A 305 12.71 26.89 24.63
CA ALA A 305 12.02 27.43 25.80
C ALA A 305 11.11 26.41 26.49
N GLN A 306 10.55 25.43 25.77
CA GLN A 306 9.76 24.37 26.39
C GLN A 306 10.67 23.36 27.07
N VAL A 307 11.76 22.96 26.42
CA VAL A 307 12.73 22.01 26.99
C VAL A 307 13.34 22.57 28.29
N LYS A 308 13.76 23.84 28.30
CA LYS A 308 14.33 24.50 29.49
C LYS A 308 13.44 24.42 30.73
N LYS A 309 12.11 24.52 30.58
CA LYS A 309 11.13 24.41 31.68
C LYS A 309 11.11 23.04 32.36
N PHE A 310 11.64 22.01 31.70
CA PHE A 310 11.66 20.65 32.24
C PHE A 310 13.07 20.22 32.68
N LEU A 311 14.08 21.08 32.49
CA LEU A 311 15.44 20.81 32.93
C LEU A 311 15.71 21.31 34.35
N ASP A 312 14.93 22.29 34.87
CA ASP A 312 14.90 22.75 36.27
C ASP A 312 16.27 22.92 36.97
N GLY A 313 17.32 23.27 36.21
CA GLY A 313 18.69 23.37 36.72
C GLY A 313 19.34 22.04 37.14
N GLN A 314 18.70 20.89 36.87
CA GLN A 314 19.25 19.58 37.13
C GLN A 314 20.40 19.25 36.17
N PRO A 315 21.45 18.55 36.63
CA PRO A 315 22.57 18.16 35.78
C PRO A 315 22.10 17.11 34.77
N ILE A 316 22.41 17.34 33.48
CA ILE A 316 22.14 16.38 32.42
C ILE A 316 23.08 15.19 32.58
N LYS A 317 22.52 14.02 32.91
CA LYS A 317 23.25 12.75 33.05
C LYS A 317 23.56 12.13 31.69
N GLN A 318 22.59 12.15 30.77
CA GLN A 318 22.74 11.60 29.42
C GLN A 318 21.96 12.42 28.39
N PHE A 319 22.52 12.53 27.19
CA PHE A 319 21.89 13.15 26.03
C PHE A 319 21.90 12.12 24.90
N ILE A 320 20.77 11.45 24.68
CA ILE A 320 20.67 10.32 23.74
C ILE A 320 20.05 10.83 22.45
N VAL A 321 20.79 10.69 21.35
CA VAL A 321 20.32 11.10 20.02
C VAL A 321 20.03 9.88 19.17
N VAL A 322 18.82 9.80 18.65
CA VAL A 322 18.47 8.91 17.53
C VAL A 322 18.37 9.79 16.29
N PRO A 323 19.32 9.69 15.34
CA PRO A 323 19.38 10.57 14.18
C PRO A 323 18.05 10.68 13.44
N LYS A 324 17.66 11.91 13.07
CA LYS A 324 16.42 12.24 12.33
C LYS A 324 15.11 11.75 12.97
N ARG A 325 15.12 11.37 14.25
CA ARG A 325 13.95 10.86 14.97
C ARG A 325 13.71 11.55 16.31
N LEU A 326 14.63 11.40 17.27
CA LEU A 326 14.39 11.86 18.63
C LEU A 326 15.68 12.22 19.38
N VAL A 327 15.51 13.09 20.37
CA VAL A 327 16.50 13.37 21.41
C VAL A 327 15.85 13.09 22.76
N ASN A 328 16.49 12.29 23.61
CA ASN A 328 16.04 12.08 24.98
C ASN A 328 17.11 12.60 25.96
N ILE A 329 16.70 13.53 26.82
CA ILE A 329 17.53 14.12 27.86
C ILE A 329 17.20 13.44 29.19
N VAL A 330 18.20 12.83 29.80
CA VAL A 330 18.09 12.23 31.12
C VAL A 330 18.66 13.22 32.13
N VAL A 331 17.82 13.71 33.03
CA VAL A 331 18.18 14.61 34.16
C VAL A 331 18.04 13.88 35.48
#